data_AF-A0A239LII3-F1
#
_entry.id   AF-A0A239LII3-F1
#
_cell.length_a   1.000
_cell.length_b   1.000
_cell.length_c   1.000
_cell.angle_alpha   90.00
_cell.angle_beta   90.00
_cell.angle_gamma   90.00
#
_symmetry.space_group_name_H-M   'P 1'
#
loop_
_entity.id
_entity.type
_entity.pdbx_description
1 polymer ?
#
loop_
_entity_poly.entity_id
_entity_poly.type
_entity_poly.pdbx_seq_one_letter_code
_entity_poly.pdbx_strand_id
1 'polypeptide(L)'
;MRRSWKGFGWTATEVPQAPLDDGQRLQRGVPLTLRAVEDRRAVQRPVFDPALKQHPNAYRAADPRFPDPEVEAAWLEARRLATDLVLAAVADSPWAEHLVLRGSRLLRAWFGDGAREPGDLDFVVVPREWRIEEPRTKAMFDGIARAAGHGSASGPVRISAEDAIAEDIWTYERVPGRRLVLPWTADGLPGGIVQIDIVFNERLPTPPEPVRLPALSAGGPEAAVLGVTPELSLAWKLMWLVSDRHPQGKDLYDAVLLAESWRLRYEVLRDVFLDAEGSYALRPVTADGLGELVPAVEWRHFAAEYPRLGGDAAPYGRRLTDALAPTFDGAPRGAALRDWWMAPWLAEYREVHEREGMTGLQKRLAAETGPPVAVVITRHVLGPGRCSPEDALAIMLADPAWSPWVKIYERQPQWRREHLVPPGE
;
A
#
# COMPACT_ATOMS: atom_id res chain seq x y z
N MET A 1 -4.89 -37.84 2.01
CA MET A 1 -5.71 -37.18 3.05
C MET A 1 -5.64 -35.68 2.84
N ARG A 2 -6.77 -34.96 2.78
CA ARG A 2 -6.75 -33.48 2.76
C ARG A 2 -6.19 -33.00 4.11
N ARG A 3 -5.20 -32.10 4.10
CA ARG A 3 -4.62 -31.56 5.34
C ARG A 3 -5.69 -30.78 6.10
N SER A 4 -5.66 -30.84 7.44
CA SER A 4 -6.66 -30.25 8.31
C SER A 4 -6.29 -28.81 8.67
N TRP A 5 -7.30 -27.96 8.83
CA TRP A 5 -7.15 -26.62 9.40
C TRP A 5 -6.90 -26.60 10.91
N LYS A 6 -6.83 -27.76 11.56
CA LYS A 6 -6.52 -27.86 12.99
C LYS A 6 -5.04 -27.50 13.19
N GLY A 7 -4.78 -26.40 13.91
CA GLY A 7 -3.42 -25.92 14.19
C GLY A 7 -2.80 -25.06 13.08
N PHE A 8 -3.58 -24.62 12.10
CA PHE A 8 -3.12 -23.65 11.10
C PHE A 8 -2.76 -22.31 11.78
N GLY A 9 -1.60 -21.75 11.42
CA GLY A 9 -1.06 -20.54 12.02
C GLY A 9 0.39 -20.33 11.61
N TRP A 10 1.18 -19.63 12.43
CA TRP A 10 2.54 -19.17 12.10
C TRP A 10 3.56 -20.25 11.74
N THR A 11 3.35 -21.51 12.14
CA THR A 11 4.21 -22.65 11.77
C THR A 11 3.75 -23.39 10.52
N ALA A 12 2.63 -22.98 9.91
CA ALA A 12 2.07 -23.67 8.75
C ALA A 12 2.97 -23.44 7.53
N THR A 13 3.36 -24.54 6.89
CA THR A 13 4.14 -24.50 5.64
C THR A 13 3.25 -24.59 4.40
N GLU A 14 1.97 -24.96 4.57
CA GLU A 14 1.00 -25.15 3.49
C GLU A 14 -0.41 -24.72 3.92
N VAL A 15 -1.18 -24.17 2.99
CA VAL A 15 -2.59 -23.85 3.15
C VAL A 15 -3.42 -25.13 2.97
N PRO A 16 -4.25 -25.51 3.95
CA PRO A 16 -5.12 -26.68 3.81
C PRO A 16 -6.15 -26.49 2.69
N GLN A 17 -6.34 -27.52 1.86
CA GLN A 17 -7.29 -27.50 0.73
C GLN A 17 -8.75 -27.80 1.12
N ALA A 18 -9.02 -28.11 2.38
CA ALA A 18 -10.40 -28.31 2.81
C ALA A 18 -11.15 -26.96 2.76
N PRO A 19 -12.41 -26.90 2.30
CA PRO A 19 -13.18 -25.67 2.40
C PRO A 19 -13.37 -25.29 3.86
N LEU A 20 -13.41 -23.98 4.12
CA LEU A 20 -13.78 -23.40 5.42
C LEU A 20 -15.13 -22.72 5.30
N ASP A 21 -16.04 -23.07 6.21
CA ASP A 21 -17.24 -22.27 6.47
C ASP A 21 -16.92 -21.02 7.30
N ASP A 22 -17.85 -20.07 7.34
CA ASP A 22 -17.65 -18.77 7.99
C ASP A 22 -17.39 -18.90 9.51
N GLY A 23 -18.03 -19.87 10.18
CA GLY A 23 -17.81 -20.12 11.60
C GLY A 23 -16.39 -20.63 11.87
N GLN A 24 -15.90 -21.54 11.03
CA GLN A 24 -14.54 -22.07 11.10
C GLN A 24 -13.48 -21.01 10.79
N ARG A 25 -13.77 -20.07 9.87
CA ARG A 25 -12.90 -18.93 9.56
C ARG A 25 -12.77 -17.99 10.75
N LEU A 26 -13.90 -17.60 11.34
CA LEU A 26 -13.93 -16.72 12.50
C LEU A 26 -13.17 -17.33 13.68
N GLN A 27 -13.41 -18.61 13.98
CA GLN A 27 -12.71 -19.32 15.07
C GLN A 27 -11.19 -19.35 14.86
N ARG A 28 -10.74 -19.43 13.61
CA ARG A 28 -9.32 -19.48 13.25
C ARG A 28 -8.70 -18.11 13.03
N GLY A 29 -9.51 -17.04 13.00
CA GLY A 29 -9.05 -15.70 12.71
C GLY A 29 -8.31 -15.60 11.38
N VAL A 30 -8.81 -16.28 10.34
CA VAL A 30 -8.30 -16.19 8.96
C VAL A 30 -9.26 -15.35 8.10
N PRO A 31 -8.76 -14.65 7.07
CA PRO A 31 -9.59 -13.79 6.23
C PRO A 31 -10.55 -14.58 5.31
N LEU A 32 -11.63 -13.94 4.88
CA LEU A 32 -12.58 -14.49 3.90
C LEU A 32 -11.90 -14.73 2.54
N THR A 33 -10.93 -13.89 2.23
CA THR A 33 -10.10 -13.92 1.02
C THR A 33 -9.04 -15.02 1.03
N LEU A 34 -8.79 -15.71 2.15
CA LEU A 34 -7.95 -16.92 2.17
C LEU A 34 -8.72 -18.10 1.54
N ARG A 35 -8.52 -18.29 0.24
CA ARG A 35 -9.16 -19.34 -0.57
C ARG A 35 -8.10 -20.26 -1.16
N ALA A 36 -8.13 -21.53 -0.76
CA ALA A 36 -7.25 -22.54 -1.31
C ALA A 36 -7.80 -23.05 -2.66
N VAL A 37 -6.90 -23.37 -3.57
CA VAL A 37 -7.21 -24.10 -4.80
C VAL A 37 -7.58 -25.53 -4.43
N GLU A 38 -8.80 -25.94 -4.78
CA GLU A 38 -9.34 -27.27 -4.43
C GLU A 38 -8.86 -28.39 -5.36
N ASP A 39 -7.55 -28.41 -5.69
CA ASP A 39 -6.93 -29.44 -6.53
C ASP A 39 -5.78 -30.12 -5.79
N ARG A 40 -5.78 -31.45 -5.72
CA ARG A 40 -4.76 -32.23 -5.00
C ARG A 40 -3.34 -32.10 -5.59
N ARG A 41 -3.23 -31.64 -6.84
CA ARG A 41 -1.95 -31.35 -7.51
C ARG A 41 -1.35 -30.03 -7.01
N ALA A 42 -2.17 -29.12 -6.50
CA ALA A 42 -1.76 -27.77 -6.07
C ALA A 42 -1.13 -27.78 -4.67
N VAL A 43 0.06 -27.19 -4.53
CA VAL A 43 0.65 -26.89 -3.22
C VAL A 43 0.70 -25.38 -3.05
N GLN A 44 -0.05 -24.85 -2.07
CA GLN A 44 -0.05 -23.43 -1.74
C GLN A 44 0.57 -23.22 -0.36
N ARG A 45 1.44 -22.22 -0.26
CA ARG A 45 2.01 -21.78 1.02
C ARG A 45 1.21 -20.60 1.57
N PRO A 46 1.08 -20.47 2.90
CA PRO A 46 0.56 -19.24 3.48
C PRO A 46 1.61 -18.13 3.32
N VAL A 47 1.18 -16.96 2.88
CA VAL A 47 2.02 -15.76 2.77
C VAL A 47 1.44 -14.69 3.67
N PHE A 48 2.26 -14.18 4.59
CA PHE A 48 1.84 -13.09 5.48
C PHE A 48 1.52 -11.86 4.65
N ASP A 49 0.34 -11.28 4.90
CA ASP A 49 -0.17 -10.12 4.21
C ASP A 49 -0.44 -8.99 5.22
N PRO A 50 0.40 -7.94 5.25
CA PRO A 50 0.21 -6.80 6.15
C PRO A 50 -1.16 -6.14 6.03
N ALA A 51 -1.83 -6.20 4.87
CA ALA A 51 -3.14 -5.60 4.66
C ALA A 51 -4.28 -6.33 5.41
N LEU A 52 -3.98 -7.53 5.94
CA LEU A 52 -4.92 -8.39 6.65
C LEU A 52 -4.66 -8.45 8.16
N LYS A 53 -3.85 -7.55 8.72
CA LYS A 53 -3.42 -7.55 10.14
C LYS A 53 -4.56 -7.46 11.16
N GLN A 54 -5.74 -7.04 10.76
CA GLN A 54 -6.96 -7.13 11.56
C GLN A 54 -7.33 -8.59 11.92
N HIS A 55 -6.78 -9.57 11.18
CA HIS A 55 -6.90 -10.98 11.45
C HIS A 55 -5.68 -11.52 12.22
N PRO A 56 -5.86 -12.31 13.30
CA PRO A 56 -4.76 -12.96 14.01
C PRO A 56 -3.86 -13.82 13.10
N ASN A 57 -4.44 -14.44 12.07
CA ASN A 57 -3.75 -15.20 11.05
C ASN A 57 -3.89 -14.48 9.69
N ALA A 58 -3.23 -13.32 9.57
CA ALA A 58 -3.19 -12.44 8.40
C ALA A 58 -2.42 -13.07 7.21
N TYR A 59 -2.94 -14.17 6.68
CA TYR A 59 -2.35 -14.90 5.56
C TYR A 59 -3.23 -14.85 4.32
N ARG A 60 -2.60 -14.66 3.16
CA ARG A 60 -3.15 -15.05 1.86
C ARG A 60 -2.57 -16.39 1.41
N ALA A 61 -3.21 -17.04 0.45
CA ALA A 61 -2.61 -18.18 -0.22
C ALA A 61 -1.63 -17.68 -1.31
N ALA A 62 -0.43 -18.24 -1.36
CA ALA A 62 0.45 -18.05 -2.51
C ALA A 62 -0.18 -18.64 -3.79
N ASP A 63 0.36 -18.27 -4.95
CA ASP A 63 0.08 -19.00 -6.17
C ASP A 63 0.43 -20.50 -5.96
N PRO A 64 -0.44 -21.43 -6.40
CA PRO A 64 -0.15 -22.85 -6.33
C PRO A 64 1.10 -23.22 -7.12
N ARG A 65 1.90 -24.09 -6.53
CA ARG A 65 2.99 -24.80 -7.21
C ARG A 65 2.54 -26.19 -7.59
N PHE A 66 3.04 -26.67 -8.73
CA PHE A 66 2.71 -27.98 -9.27
C PHE A 66 3.99 -28.79 -9.47
N PRO A 67 3.99 -30.10 -9.13
CA PRO A 67 5.14 -30.96 -9.42
C PRO A 67 5.42 -31.12 -10.92
N ASP A 68 4.38 -30.97 -11.75
CA ASP A 68 4.44 -31.07 -13.20
C ASP A 68 4.70 -29.68 -13.82
N PRO A 69 5.86 -29.47 -14.49
CA PRO A 69 6.20 -28.18 -15.09
C PRO A 69 5.25 -27.74 -16.21
N GLU A 70 4.64 -28.68 -16.95
CA GLU A 70 3.70 -28.34 -18.03
C GLU A 70 2.39 -27.81 -17.45
N VAL A 71 1.91 -28.42 -16.37
CA VAL A 71 0.74 -27.93 -15.61
C VAL A 71 1.04 -26.57 -14.99
N GLU A 72 2.24 -26.38 -14.42
CA GLU A 72 2.64 -25.08 -13.86
C GLU A 72 2.67 -23.98 -14.93
N ALA A 73 3.26 -24.25 -16.09
CA ALA A 73 3.30 -23.29 -17.19
C ALA A 73 1.90 -22.96 -17.72
N ALA A 74 1.05 -23.97 -17.95
CA ALA A 74 -0.31 -23.78 -18.42
C ALA A 74 -1.19 -23.03 -17.39
N TRP A 75 -1.01 -23.32 -16.10
CA TRP A 75 -1.72 -22.61 -15.04
C TRP A 75 -1.29 -21.14 -14.93
N LEU A 76 0.01 -20.85 -15.03
CA LEU A 76 0.51 -19.47 -15.02
C LEU A 76 -0.05 -18.67 -16.20
N GLU A 77 -0.13 -19.30 -17.38
CA GLU A 77 -0.72 -18.68 -18.56
C GLU A 77 -2.22 -18.39 -18.38
N ALA A 78 -2.98 -19.34 -17.84
CA ALA A 78 -4.38 -19.15 -17.50
C ALA A 78 -4.60 -18.05 -16.45
N ARG A 79 -3.73 -17.97 -15.43
CA ARG A 79 -3.76 -16.90 -14.41
C ARG A 79 -3.51 -15.53 -15.02
N ARG A 80 -2.54 -15.42 -15.92
CA ARG A 80 -2.23 -14.17 -16.63
C ARG A 80 -3.41 -13.73 -17.48
N LEU A 81 -4.03 -14.65 -18.22
CA LEU A 81 -5.24 -14.37 -18.98
C LEU A 81 -6.40 -13.94 -18.09
N ALA A 82 -6.62 -14.61 -16.95
CA ALA A 82 -7.62 -14.19 -15.97
C ALA A 82 -7.38 -12.75 -15.50
N THR A 83 -6.13 -12.40 -15.22
CA THR A 83 -5.72 -11.05 -14.78
C THR A 83 -5.95 -10.02 -15.88
N ASP A 84 -5.59 -10.35 -17.13
CA ASP A 84 -5.81 -9.47 -18.29
C ASP A 84 -7.30 -9.24 -18.55
N LEU A 85 -8.14 -10.28 -18.44
CA LEU A 85 -9.61 -10.18 -18.58
C LEU A 85 -10.22 -9.29 -17.49
N VAL A 86 -9.78 -9.41 -16.24
CA VAL A 86 -10.25 -8.54 -15.14
C VAL A 86 -9.81 -7.10 -15.37
N LEU A 87 -8.56 -6.87 -15.78
CA LEU A 87 -8.03 -5.54 -16.04
C LEU A 87 -8.76 -4.87 -17.22
N ALA A 88 -9.06 -5.62 -18.29
CA ALA A 88 -9.88 -5.14 -19.39
C ALA A 88 -11.31 -4.81 -18.93
N ALA A 89 -11.91 -5.66 -18.07
CA ALA A 89 -13.23 -5.38 -17.49
C ALA A 89 -13.24 -4.10 -16.64
N VAL A 90 -12.16 -3.77 -15.93
CA VAL A 90 -12.02 -2.49 -15.23
C VAL A 90 -11.90 -1.35 -16.23
N ALA A 91 -11.03 -1.47 -17.24
CA ALA A 91 -10.78 -0.45 -18.25
C ALA A 91 -12.04 -0.07 -19.06
N ASP A 92 -12.88 -1.05 -19.38
CA ASP A 92 -14.12 -0.86 -20.15
C ASP A 92 -15.32 -0.52 -19.26
N SER A 93 -15.12 -0.39 -17.94
CA SER A 93 -16.20 -0.08 -17.00
C SER A 93 -16.45 1.43 -16.85
N PRO A 94 -17.64 1.83 -16.38
CA PRO A 94 -17.90 3.22 -15.97
C PRO A 94 -17.00 3.72 -14.81
N TRP A 95 -16.22 2.84 -14.19
CA TRP A 95 -15.35 3.15 -13.06
C TRP A 95 -13.91 3.45 -13.47
N ALA A 96 -13.55 3.28 -14.76
CA ALA A 96 -12.18 3.42 -15.25
C ALA A 96 -11.57 4.79 -14.95
N GLU A 97 -12.37 5.87 -15.03
CA GLU A 97 -11.91 7.23 -14.71
C GLU A 97 -11.69 7.48 -13.21
N HIS A 98 -12.19 6.58 -12.37
CA HIS A 98 -12.11 6.65 -10.91
C HIS A 98 -11.07 5.71 -10.32
N LEU A 99 -10.44 4.86 -11.14
CA LEU A 99 -9.51 3.84 -10.70
C LEU A 99 -8.13 4.07 -11.32
N VAL A 100 -7.20 4.53 -10.48
CA VAL A 100 -5.81 4.76 -10.86
C VAL A 100 -4.99 3.53 -10.49
N LEU A 101 -4.52 2.80 -11.50
CA LEU A 101 -3.67 1.63 -11.32
C LEU A 101 -2.34 2.03 -10.68
N ARG A 102 -1.84 1.16 -9.81
CA ARG A 102 -0.51 1.22 -9.20
C ARG A 102 0.06 -0.19 -9.06
N GLY A 103 1.23 -0.29 -8.44
CA GLY A 103 1.80 -1.57 -8.05
C GLY A 103 2.37 -2.38 -9.21
N SER A 104 2.36 -3.70 -9.04
CA SER A 104 3.21 -4.61 -9.82
C SER A 104 2.87 -4.71 -11.31
N ARG A 105 1.61 -4.44 -11.68
CA ARG A 105 1.19 -4.47 -13.09
C ARG A 105 1.82 -3.35 -13.92
N LEU A 106 2.00 -2.16 -13.35
CA LEU A 106 2.75 -1.07 -14.00
C LEU A 106 4.23 -1.41 -14.14
N LEU A 107 4.84 -1.95 -13.08
CA LEU A 107 6.25 -2.38 -13.11
C LEU A 107 6.50 -3.39 -14.23
N ARG A 108 5.58 -4.35 -14.41
CA ARG A 108 5.67 -5.33 -15.49
C ARG A 108 5.57 -4.70 -16.88
N ALA A 109 4.77 -3.65 -17.04
CA ALA A 109 4.70 -2.91 -18.30
C ALA A 109 5.99 -2.11 -18.59
N TRP A 110 6.63 -1.57 -17.55
CA TRP A 110 7.84 -0.77 -17.70
C TRP A 110 9.12 -1.60 -17.86
N PHE A 111 9.22 -2.74 -17.18
CA PHE A 111 10.46 -3.51 -17.10
C PHE A 111 10.41 -4.89 -17.76
N GLY A 112 9.22 -5.33 -18.21
CA GLY A 112 9.05 -6.69 -18.74
C GLY A 112 9.57 -7.73 -17.75
N ASP A 113 10.46 -8.61 -18.21
CA ASP A 113 11.09 -9.68 -17.41
C ASP A 113 12.03 -9.19 -16.30
N GLY A 114 12.40 -7.92 -16.31
CA GLY A 114 13.09 -7.30 -15.17
C GLY A 114 12.17 -7.13 -13.94
N ALA A 115 10.86 -6.98 -14.13
CA ALA A 115 9.92 -6.94 -13.02
C ALA A 115 9.56 -8.35 -12.54
N ARG A 116 9.25 -8.47 -11.24
CA ARG A 116 8.61 -9.66 -10.68
C ARG A 116 7.23 -9.89 -11.29
N GLU A 117 6.78 -11.15 -11.29
CA GLU A 117 5.43 -11.50 -11.73
C GLU A 117 4.39 -10.76 -10.86
N PRO A 118 3.42 -10.05 -11.49
CA PRO A 118 2.35 -9.37 -10.76
C PRO A 118 1.49 -10.35 -9.94
N GLY A 119 1.26 -10.00 -8.67
CA GLY A 119 0.49 -10.80 -7.71
C GLY A 119 -1.01 -10.47 -7.71
N ASP A 120 -1.32 -9.20 -7.95
CA ASP A 120 -2.59 -8.52 -7.73
C ASP A 120 -2.74 -7.33 -8.68
N LEU A 121 -3.95 -6.76 -8.72
CA LEU A 121 -4.24 -5.47 -9.34
C LEU A 121 -4.49 -4.44 -8.23
N ASP A 122 -3.61 -3.46 -8.08
CA ASP A 122 -3.73 -2.41 -7.08
C ASP A 122 -4.29 -1.12 -7.68
N PHE A 123 -5.34 -0.54 -7.10
CA PHE A 123 -5.92 0.73 -7.52
C PHE A 123 -6.05 1.73 -6.38
N VAL A 124 -5.90 3.00 -6.72
CA VAL A 124 -6.30 4.14 -5.89
C VAL A 124 -7.59 4.73 -6.46
N VAL A 125 -8.56 5.01 -5.59
CA VAL A 125 -9.80 5.68 -5.99
C VAL A 125 -9.60 7.19 -6.07
N VAL A 126 -10.09 7.77 -7.16
CA VAL A 126 -10.20 9.22 -7.37
C VAL A 126 -11.64 9.63 -7.70
N PRO A 127 -12.13 10.80 -7.25
CA PRO A 127 -11.42 11.79 -6.43
C PRO A 127 -11.24 11.33 -4.98
N ARG A 128 -10.31 11.95 -4.25
CA ARG A 128 -9.91 11.58 -2.89
C ARG A 128 -11.10 11.53 -1.92
N GLU A 129 -12.10 12.37 -2.13
CA GLU A 129 -13.27 12.50 -1.26
C GLU A 129 -14.21 11.30 -1.36
N TRP A 130 -14.00 10.39 -2.33
CA TRP A 130 -14.74 9.14 -2.40
C TRP A 130 -14.42 8.25 -1.20
N ARG A 131 -15.42 8.01 -0.36
CA ARG A 131 -15.31 7.16 0.82
C ARG A 131 -15.71 5.72 0.57
N ILE A 132 -15.02 4.80 1.25
CA ILE A 132 -15.25 3.35 1.16
C ILE A 132 -16.69 2.94 1.54
N GLU A 133 -17.36 3.71 2.39
CA GLU A 133 -18.73 3.43 2.87
C GLU A 133 -19.83 3.82 1.88
N GLU A 134 -19.50 4.56 0.81
CA GLU A 134 -20.53 5.07 -0.10
C GLU A 134 -21.22 3.95 -0.91
N PRO A 135 -22.54 4.07 -1.20
CA PRO A 135 -23.26 3.06 -2.00
C PRO A 135 -22.64 2.79 -3.37
N ARG A 136 -22.06 3.83 -4.01
CA ARG A 136 -21.35 3.70 -5.30
C ARG A 136 -20.14 2.78 -5.21
N THR A 137 -19.51 2.64 -4.04
CA THR A 137 -18.41 1.69 -3.82
C THR A 137 -18.90 0.26 -4.03
N LYS A 138 -20.01 -0.13 -3.42
CA LYS A 138 -20.58 -1.47 -3.63
C LYS A 138 -20.93 -1.71 -5.11
N ALA A 139 -21.55 -0.72 -5.75
CA ALA A 139 -21.89 -0.80 -7.17
C ALA A 139 -20.66 -0.99 -8.07
N MET A 140 -19.52 -0.38 -7.70
CA MET A 140 -18.24 -0.56 -8.38
C MET A 140 -17.74 -2.01 -8.29
N PHE A 141 -17.65 -2.57 -7.08
CA PHE A 141 -17.22 -3.96 -6.88
C PHE A 141 -18.13 -4.96 -7.62
N ASP A 142 -19.45 -4.84 -7.46
CA ASP A 142 -20.42 -5.70 -8.15
C ASP A 142 -20.36 -5.53 -9.68
N GLY A 143 -20.09 -4.32 -10.16
CA GLY A 143 -19.96 -3.98 -11.57
C GLY A 143 -18.73 -4.62 -12.21
N ILE A 144 -17.57 -4.50 -11.56
CA ILE A 144 -16.31 -5.11 -12.01
C ILE A 144 -16.43 -6.63 -12.05
N ALA A 145 -16.94 -7.26 -10.99
CA ALA A 145 -17.13 -8.71 -10.93
C ALA A 145 -18.01 -9.21 -12.07
N ARG A 146 -19.16 -8.56 -12.30
CA ARG A 146 -20.06 -8.91 -13.41
C ARG A 146 -19.39 -8.70 -14.76
N ALA A 147 -18.72 -7.57 -15.00
CA ALA A 147 -18.06 -7.30 -16.27
C ALA A 147 -16.98 -8.35 -16.58
N ALA A 148 -16.16 -8.72 -15.60
CA ALA A 148 -15.16 -9.77 -15.74
C ALA A 148 -15.79 -11.14 -16.03
N GLY A 149 -16.88 -11.49 -15.32
CA GLY A 149 -17.64 -12.71 -15.59
C GLY A 149 -18.16 -12.78 -17.03
N HIS A 150 -18.81 -11.71 -17.51
CA HIS A 150 -19.32 -11.65 -18.89
C HIS A 150 -18.19 -11.71 -19.93
N GLY A 151 -17.10 -10.97 -19.72
CA GLY A 151 -15.96 -10.93 -20.64
C GLY A 151 -15.22 -12.26 -20.78
N SER A 152 -15.32 -13.12 -19.76
CA SER A 152 -14.67 -14.44 -19.73
C SER A 152 -15.58 -15.60 -20.18
N ALA A 153 -16.88 -15.38 -20.39
CA ALA A 153 -17.88 -16.46 -20.48
C ALA A 153 -17.65 -17.48 -21.61
N SER A 154 -17.05 -17.06 -22.73
CA SER A 154 -16.76 -17.91 -23.89
C SER A 154 -15.27 -18.28 -24.02
N GLY A 155 -14.44 -17.85 -23.07
CA GLY A 155 -12.99 -18.03 -23.12
C GLY A 155 -12.51 -19.34 -22.48
N PRO A 156 -11.20 -19.64 -22.62
CA PRO A 156 -10.57 -20.79 -21.97
C PRO A 156 -10.46 -20.63 -20.44
N VAL A 157 -10.61 -19.40 -19.94
CA VAL A 157 -10.71 -19.04 -18.53
C VAL A 157 -12.09 -18.47 -18.28
N ARG A 158 -12.77 -18.93 -17.24
CA ARG A 158 -14.09 -18.46 -16.80
C ARG A 158 -14.01 -17.89 -15.39
N ILE A 159 -14.37 -16.62 -15.23
CA ILE A 159 -14.39 -15.88 -13.98
C ILE A 159 -15.79 -15.97 -13.35
N SER A 160 -15.87 -16.34 -12.08
CA SER A 160 -17.13 -16.42 -11.34
C SER A 160 -17.42 -15.09 -10.65
N ALA A 161 -18.37 -14.34 -11.20
CA ALA A 161 -18.89 -13.13 -10.57
C ALA A 161 -19.75 -13.44 -9.33
N GLU A 162 -20.43 -14.60 -9.33
CA GLU A 162 -21.30 -15.04 -8.24
C GLU A 162 -20.50 -15.43 -6.99
N ASP A 163 -19.31 -16.00 -7.18
CA ASP A 163 -18.40 -16.38 -6.09
C ASP A 163 -17.42 -15.25 -5.71
N ALA A 164 -17.64 -14.04 -6.23
CA ALA A 164 -16.82 -12.88 -5.91
C ALA A 164 -16.95 -12.51 -4.41
N ILE A 165 -15.82 -12.25 -3.76
CA ILE A 165 -15.79 -11.88 -2.35
C ILE A 165 -15.08 -10.55 -2.19
N ALA A 166 -15.73 -9.63 -1.49
CA ALA A 166 -15.12 -8.37 -1.07
C ALA A 166 -14.91 -8.38 0.45
N GLU A 167 -13.73 -7.95 0.89
CA GLU A 167 -13.36 -7.87 2.31
C GLU A 167 -12.59 -6.56 2.56
N ASP A 168 -12.90 -5.88 3.67
CA ASP A 168 -12.16 -4.69 4.06
C ASP A 168 -10.72 -5.07 4.43
N ILE A 169 -9.78 -4.27 3.94
CA ILE A 169 -8.34 -4.42 4.21
C ILE A 169 -7.80 -3.10 4.74
N TRP A 170 -6.76 -3.18 5.58
CA TRP A 170 -6.03 -2.01 6.03
C TRP A 170 -4.66 -1.98 5.38
N THR A 171 -4.63 -1.45 4.16
CA THR A 171 -3.40 -1.37 3.38
C THR A 171 -2.41 -0.45 4.08
N TYR A 172 -1.33 -1.05 4.60
CA TYR A 172 -0.23 -0.36 5.30
C TYR A 172 -0.68 0.44 6.53
N GLU A 173 -1.74 -0.01 7.22
CA GLU A 173 -2.24 0.60 8.47
C GLU A 173 -2.67 2.08 8.33
N ARG A 174 -2.89 2.56 7.10
CA ARG A 174 -2.97 4.00 6.82
C ARG A 174 -4.28 4.44 6.19
N VAL A 175 -4.65 3.85 5.06
CA VAL A 175 -5.84 4.23 4.30
C VAL A 175 -6.84 3.08 4.22
N PRO A 176 -8.15 3.37 4.20
CA PRO A 176 -9.15 2.33 4.07
C PRO A 176 -9.00 1.67 2.71
N GLY A 177 -8.99 0.35 2.70
CA GLY A 177 -8.96 -0.44 1.49
C GLY A 177 -10.05 -1.52 1.49
N ARG A 178 -10.37 -2.00 0.29
CA ARG A 178 -11.22 -3.17 0.11
C ARG A 178 -10.63 -4.05 -0.98
N ARG A 179 -10.46 -5.33 -0.62
CA ARG A 179 -9.99 -6.38 -1.51
C ARG A 179 -11.17 -7.08 -2.15
N LEU A 180 -11.12 -7.24 -3.47
CA LEU A 180 -12.00 -8.12 -4.23
C LEU A 180 -11.20 -9.33 -4.71
N VAL A 181 -11.69 -10.53 -4.42
CA VAL A 181 -11.17 -11.76 -5.03
C VAL A 181 -12.20 -12.32 -5.99
N LEU A 182 -11.76 -12.61 -7.21
CA LEU A 182 -12.55 -13.18 -8.29
C LEU A 182 -12.03 -14.58 -8.61
N PRO A 183 -12.75 -15.64 -8.18
CA PRO A 183 -12.41 -17.00 -8.56
C PRO A 183 -12.49 -17.22 -10.05
N TRP A 184 -11.58 -18.03 -10.59
CA TRP A 184 -11.60 -18.43 -11.99
C TRP A 184 -11.34 -19.93 -12.15
N THR A 185 -11.82 -20.47 -13.26
CA THR A 185 -11.63 -21.87 -13.67
C THR A 185 -11.10 -21.93 -15.10
N ALA A 186 -10.38 -22.99 -15.43
CA ALA A 186 -9.94 -23.30 -16.79
C ALA A 186 -9.97 -24.82 -16.99
N ASP A 187 -10.42 -25.28 -18.16
CA ASP A 187 -10.65 -26.70 -18.39
C ASP A 187 -9.34 -27.51 -18.31
N GLY A 188 -9.34 -28.57 -17.50
CA GLY A 188 -8.16 -29.43 -17.27
C GLY A 188 -7.13 -28.86 -16.27
N LEU A 189 -7.26 -27.60 -15.87
CA LEU A 189 -6.34 -26.93 -14.95
C LEU A 189 -6.97 -26.71 -13.57
N PRO A 190 -6.15 -26.71 -12.51
CA PRO A 190 -6.55 -26.16 -11.23
C PRO A 190 -7.02 -24.70 -11.40
N GLY A 191 -8.10 -24.30 -10.74
CA GLY A 191 -8.55 -22.90 -10.76
C GLY A 191 -7.62 -21.96 -9.99
N GLY A 192 -8.06 -20.74 -9.79
CA GLY A 192 -7.34 -19.75 -9.00
C GLY A 192 -8.21 -18.56 -8.64
N ILE A 193 -7.57 -17.49 -8.18
CA ILE A 193 -8.20 -16.21 -7.88
C ILE A 193 -7.45 -15.08 -8.59
N VAL A 194 -8.17 -14.06 -9.05
CA VAL A 194 -7.60 -12.74 -9.32
C VAL A 194 -7.90 -11.87 -8.11
N GLN A 195 -6.88 -11.22 -7.57
CA GLN A 195 -7.01 -10.28 -6.46
C GLN A 195 -6.95 -8.85 -6.97
N ILE A 196 -7.88 -8.01 -6.51
CA ILE A 196 -7.93 -6.58 -6.77
C ILE A 196 -7.96 -5.85 -5.43
N ASP A 197 -6.96 -5.03 -5.16
CA ASP A 197 -6.88 -4.20 -3.95
C ASP A 197 -7.18 -2.76 -4.31
N ILE A 198 -8.21 -2.19 -3.71
CA ILE A 198 -8.65 -0.81 -3.99
C ILE A 198 -8.52 0.00 -2.70
N VAL A 199 -7.73 1.06 -2.73
CA VAL A 199 -7.54 2.00 -1.61
C VAL A 199 -8.28 3.32 -1.84
N PHE A 200 -8.83 3.87 -0.76
CA PHE A 200 -9.65 5.08 -0.76
C PHE A 200 -8.97 6.20 0.02
N ASN A 201 -9.32 7.45 -0.29
CA ASN A 201 -8.84 8.65 0.41
C ASN A 201 -7.31 8.91 0.36
N GLU A 202 -6.58 8.10 -0.39
CA GLU A 202 -5.20 8.31 -0.76
C GLU A 202 -5.04 9.59 -1.61
N ARG A 203 -4.10 10.45 -1.25
CA ARG A 203 -3.74 11.61 -2.08
C ARG A 203 -2.73 11.19 -3.15
N LEU A 204 -2.86 11.79 -4.33
CA LEU A 204 -1.90 11.62 -5.43
C LEU A 204 -1.11 12.94 -5.59
N PRO A 205 0.14 13.03 -5.07
CA PRO A 205 0.97 14.23 -5.21
C PRO A 205 1.27 14.62 -6.65
N THR A 206 1.25 13.64 -7.56
CA THR A 206 1.31 13.85 -9.01
C THR A 206 0.03 13.36 -9.66
N PRO A 207 -0.50 14.05 -10.68
CA PRO A 207 -1.69 13.58 -11.39
C PRO A 207 -1.44 12.20 -12.01
N PRO A 208 -2.48 11.34 -12.11
CA PRO A 208 -2.37 10.09 -12.83
C PRO A 208 -2.30 10.33 -14.34
N GLU A 209 -1.71 9.39 -15.07
CA GLU A 209 -1.52 9.46 -16.52
C GLU A 209 -2.19 8.26 -17.21
N PRO A 210 -2.72 8.41 -18.44
CA PRO A 210 -3.19 7.27 -19.21
C PRO A 210 -2.04 6.31 -19.54
N VAL A 211 -2.21 5.02 -19.25
CA VAL A 211 -1.24 3.96 -19.51
C VAL A 211 -1.89 2.86 -20.35
N ARG A 212 -1.20 2.44 -21.42
CA ARG A 212 -1.54 1.23 -22.17
C ARG A 212 -0.75 0.05 -21.62
N LEU A 213 -1.45 -1.01 -21.26
CA LEU A 213 -0.88 -2.18 -20.63
C LEU A 213 -0.94 -3.34 -21.63
N PRO A 214 0.23 -3.86 -22.07
CA PRO A 214 0.26 -5.05 -22.89
C PRO A 214 -0.25 -6.24 -22.08
N ALA A 215 -0.93 -7.17 -22.72
CA ALA A 215 -1.38 -8.41 -22.10
C ALA A 215 -0.21 -9.19 -21.47
N LEU A 216 -0.44 -9.82 -20.32
CA LEU A 216 0.51 -10.74 -19.70
C LEU A 216 0.50 -12.11 -20.39
N SER A 217 -0.69 -12.56 -20.80
CA SER A 217 -0.90 -13.80 -21.53
C SER A 217 -0.79 -13.62 -23.03
N ALA A 218 -0.40 -14.70 -23.72
CA ALA A 218 -0.51 -14.83 -25.15
C ALA A 218 -2.00 -14.80 -25.58
N GLY A 219 -2.38 -13.74 -26.30
CA GLY A 219 -3.75 -13.57 -26.80
C GLY A 219 -4.73 -13.00 -25.78
N GLY A 220 -4.26 -12.56 -24.61
CA GLY A 220 -5.06 -11.78 -23.68
C GLY A 220 -5.36 -10.36 -24.20
N PRO A 221 -6.40 -9.69 -23.67
CA PRO A 221 -6.69 -8.31 -24.04
C PRO A 221 -5.64 -7.34 -23.48
N GLU A 222 -5.29 -6.33 -24.27
CA GLU A 222 -4.62 -5.14 -23.75
C GLU A 222 -5.63 -4.25 -23.03
N ALA A 223 -5.16 -3.42 -22.10
CA ALA A 223 -6.00 -2.49 -21.36
C ALA A 223 -5.44 -1.06 -21.40
N ALA A 224 -6.34 -0.07 -21.40
CA ALA A 224 -5.99 1.34 -21.22
C ALA A 224 -6.64 1.85 -19.94
N VAL A 225 -5.83 2.28 -18.97
CA VAL A 225 -6.30 2.74 -17.65
C VAL A 225 -5.57 4.01 -17.25
N LEU A 226 -6.06 4.71 -16.23
CA LEU A 226 -5.24 5.68 -15.52
C LEU A 226 -4.23 4.92 -14.66
N GLY A 227 -2.98 5.39 -14.62
CA GLY A 227 -1.90 4.81 -13.83
C GLY A 227 -1.10 5.90 -13.12
N VAL A 228 -0.48 5.54 -12.00
CA VAL A 228 0.51 6.42 -11.36
C VAL A 228 1.81 6.45 -12.17
N THR A 229 2.53 7.57 -12.06
CA THR A 229 3.84 7.72 -12.68
C THR A 229 4.88 6.78 -12.04
N PRO A 230 5.98 6.46 -12.74
CA PRO A 230 7.11 5.76 -12.13
C PRO A 230 7.68 6.50 -10.91
N GLU A 231 7.69 7.84 -10.95
CA GLU A 231 8.17 8.68 -9.86
C GLU A 231 7.32 8.52 -8.59
N LEU A 232 5.99 8.58 -8.71
CA LEU A 232 5.09 8.37 -7.57
C LEU A 232 5.16 6.93 -7.05
N SER A 233 5.28 5.96 -7.95
CA SER A 233 5.52 4.56 -7.57
C SER A 233 6.77 4.41 -6.71
N LEU A 234 7.87 5.07 -7.10
CA LEU A 234 9.12 5.05 -6.33
C LEU A 234 8.96 5.71 -4.97
N ALA A 235 8.34 6.89 -4.92
CA ALA A 235 8.10 7.60 -3.66
C ALA A 235 7.30 6.75 -2.66
N TRP A 236 6.25 6.05 -3.11
CA TRP A 236 5.49 5.13 -2.26
C TRP A 236 6.28 3.90 -1.81
N LYS A 237 7.13 3.34 -2.67
CA LYS A 237 7.99 2.21 -2.27
C LYS A 237 8.95 2.62 -1.16
N LEU A 238 9.55 3.81 -1.28
CA LEU A 238 10.41 4.36 -0.22
C LEU A 238 9.61 4.65 1.06
N MET A 239 8.39 5.18 0.92
CA MET A 239 7.49 5.37 2.05
C MET A 239 7.23 4.06 2.79
N TRP A 240 6.82 2.98 2.12
CA TRP A 240 6.58 1.69 2.80
C TRP A 240 7.84 1.12 3.45
N LEU A 241 9.00 1.25 2.80
CA LEU A 241 10.27 0.80 3.39
C LEU A 241 10.62 1.54 4.69
N VAL A 242 10.24 2.82 4.80
CA VAL A 242 10.51 3.65 5.99
C VAL A 242 9.41 3.50 7.04
N SER A 243 8.14 3.49 6.63
CA SER A 243 7.00 3.64 7.54
C SER A 243 6.40 2.34 8.01
N ASP A 244 6.52 1.27 7.22
CA ASP A 244 5.87 0.03 7.59
C ASP A 244 6.62 -0.67 8.72
N ARG A 245 5.85 -1.22 9.66
CA ARG A 245 6.39 -2.08 10.70
C ARG A 245 7.10 -3.34 10.15
N HIS A 246 6.77 -3.75 8.94
CA HIS A 246 7.30 -4.96 8.28
C HIS A 246 7.69 -4.65 6.83
N PRO A 247 8.80 -3.92 6.59
CA PRO A 247 9.23 -3.59 5.25
C PRO A 247 9.54 -4.85 4.44
N GLN A 248 8.99 -4.97 3.23
CA GLN A 248 9.04 -6.20 2.44
C GLN A 248 10.12 -6.16 1.35
N GLY A 249 10.79 -7.29 1.09
CA GLY A 249 11.83 -7.39 0.05
C GLY A 249 11.35 -7.06 -1.35
N LYS A 250 10.07 -7.30 -1.67
CA LYS A 250 9.47 -6.89 -2.94
C LYS A 250 9.50 -5.37 -3.12
N ASP A 251 9.34 -4.60 -2.05
CA ASP A 251 9.30 -3.15 -2.13
C ASP A 251 10.71 -2.56 -2.30
N LEU A 252 11.71 -3.18 -1.68
CA LEU A 252 13.12 -2.87 -1.92
C LEU A 252 13.52 -3.19 -3.37
N TYR A 253 13.15 -4.36 -3.87
CA TYR A 253 13.44 -4.76 -5.26
C TYR A 253 12.80 -3.78 -6.27
N ASP A 254 11.50 -3.51 -6.11
CA ASP A 254 10.75 -2.60 -6.97
C ASP A 254 11.33 -1.17 -6.90
N ALA A 255 11.71 -0.68 -5.70
CA ALA A 255 12.33 0.64 -5.52
C ALA A 255 13.68 0.76 -6.24
N VAL A 256 14.52 -0.27 -6.20
CA VAL A 256 15.81 -0.26 -6.90
C VAL A 256 15.62 -0.16 -8.41
N LEU A 257 14.74 -0.97 -8.99
CA LEU A 257 14.47 -0.90 -10.43
C LEU A 257 13.99 0.49 -10.86
N LEU A 258 13.07 1.06 -10.09
CA LEU A 258 12.53 2.39 -10.35
C LEU A 258 13.59 3.48 -10.20
N ALA A 259 14.39 3.46 -9.14
CA ALA A 259 15.40 4.48 -8.87
C ALA A 259 16.54 4.47 -9.91
N GLU A 260 16.93 3.30 -10.40
CA GLU A 260 17.94 3.18 -11.45
C GLU A 260 17.45 3.69 -12.82
N SER A 261 16.13 3.80 -13.00
CA SER A 261 15.51 4.10 -14.30
C SER A 261 14.87 5.48 -14.37
N TRP A 262 14.42 6.03 -13.24
CA TRP A 262 13.77 7.34 -13.16
C TRP A 262 14.32 8.19 -12.02
N ARG A 263 14.38 9.49 -12.27
CA ARG A 263 14.71 10.47 -11.24
C ARG A 263 13.51 10.70 -10.33
N LEU A 264 13.74 10.65 -9.02
CA LEU A 264 12.80 11.10 -8.01
C LEU A 264 13.08 12.56 -7.65
N ARG A 265 12.06 13.41 -7.69
CA ARG A 265 12.11 14.75 -7.10
C ARG A 265 11.88 14.65 -5.60
N TYR A 266 12.66 15.41 -4.83
CA TYR A 266 12.55 15.37 -3.38
C TYR A 266 11.20 15.92 -2.89
N GLU A 267 10.58 16.82 -3.64
CA GLU A 267 9.24 17.34 -3.40
C GLU A 267 8.18 16.24 -3.46
N VAL A 268 8.26 15.33 -4.43
CA VAL A 268 7.29 14.23 -4.55
C VAL A 268 7.46 13.26 -3.37
N LEU A 269 8.71 12.97 -2.98
CA LEU A 269 8.99 12.17 -1.80
C LEU A 269 8.44 12.84 -0.53
N ARG A 270 8.71 14.13 -0.34
CA ARG A 270 8.19 14.92 0.78
C ARG A 270 6.67 14.85 0.85
N ASP A 271 6.00 15.14 -0.26
CA ASP A 271 4.54 15.23 -0.28
C ASP A 271 3.90 13.86 0.01
N VAL A 272 4.47 12.77 -0.51
CA VAL A 272 4.04 11.39 -0.15
C VAL A 272 4.16 11.13 1.35
N PHE A 273 5.28 11.51 1.98
CA PHE A 273 5.49 11.27 3.41
C PHE A 273 4.61 12.14 4.30
N LEU A 274 4.38 13.40 3.91
CA LEU A 274 3.44 14.27 4.62
C LEU A 274 2.02 13.72 4.55
N ASP A 275 1.61 13.16 3.41
CA ASP A 275 0.29 12.53 3.24
C ASP A 275 0.20 11.14 3.90
N ALA A 276 1.32 10.56 4.35
CA ALA A 276 1.36 9.23 4.92
C ALA A 276 0.85 9.21 6.37
N GLU A 277 1.57 9.91 7.24
CA GLU A 277 1.26 9.99 8.66
C GLU A 277 1.90 11.27 9.21
N GLY A 278 1.17 12.05 10.00
CA GLY A 278 1.64 13.36 10.42
C GLY A 278 2.92 13.35 11.25
N SER A 279 3.28 12.22 11.87
CA SER A 279 4.55 12.07 12.58
C SER A 279 5.78 12.22 11.67
N TYR A 280 5.66 11.96 10.36
CA TYR A 280 6.75 12.16 9.39
C TYR A 280 6.98 13.63 9.01
N ALA A 281 6.09 14.54 9.37
CA ALA A 281 6.31 15.97 9.14
C ALA A 281 7.55 16.49 9.89
N LEU A 282 7.88 15.89 11.04
CA LEU A 282 9.07 16.26 11.83
C LEU A 282 10.29 15.39 11.52
N ARG A 283 10.18 14.46 10.57
CA ARG A 283 11.22 13.47 10.24
C ARG A 283 11.48 13.44 8.74
N PRO A 284 12.15 14.48 8.18
CA PRO A 284 12.53 14.48 6.77
C PRO A 284 13.33 13.24 6.41
N VAL A 285 12.99 12.62 5.28
CA VAL A 285 13.71 11.45 4.77
C VAL A 285 15.06 11.91 4.21
N THR A 286 16.14 11.28 4.64
CA THR A 286 17.51 11.62 4.20
C THR A 286 18.18 10.42 3.53
N ALA A 287 19.23 10.67 2.75
CA ALA A 287 20.03 9.61 2.13
C ALA A 287 20.57 8.62 3.17
N ASP A 288 21.12 9.13 4.28
CA ASP A 288 21.66 8.31 5.37
C ASP A 288 20.57 7.44 5.99
N GLY A 289 19.39 8.03 6.28
CA GLY A 289 18.27 7.30 6.85
C GLY A 289 17.75 6.16 5.97
N LEU A 290 17.75 6.34 4.63
CA LEU A 290 17.37 5.26 3.71
C LEU A 290 18.40 4.12 3.69
N GLY A 291 19.69 4.43 3.79
CA GLY A 291 20.75 3.41 3.83
C GLY A 291 20.64 2.49 5.05
N GLU A 292 20.21 3.03 6.20
CA GLU A 292 20.05 2.28 7.45
C GLU A 292 18.87 1.30 7.45
N LEU A 293 17.91 1.44 6.53
CA LEU A 293 16.69 0.61 6.50
C LEU A 293 16.88 -0.74 5.83
N VAL A 294 17.84 -0.84 4.91
CA VAL A 294 18.05 -2.05 4.08
C VAL A 294 18.25 -3.30 4.93
N PRO A 295 19.05 -3.31 6.01
CA PRO A 295 19.23 -4.50 6.84
C PRO A 295 17.96 -4.96 7.56
N ALA A 296 16.96 -4.08 7.74
CA ALA A 296 15.70 -4.39 8.40
C ALA A 296 14.64 -4.98 7.45
N VAL A 297 14.89 -4.97 6.13
CA VAL A 297 13.95 -5.48 5.11
C VAL A 297 13.87 -7.01 5.16
N GLU A 298 12.64 -7.53 5.19
CA GLU A 298 12.41 -8.97 5.12
C GLU A 298 12.64 -9.47 3.68
N TRP A 299 13.82 -10.02 3.43
CA TRP A 299 14.23 -10.50 2.11
C TRP A 299 13.93 -11.99 1.86
N ARG A 300 13.84 -12.81 2.92
CA ARG A 300 13.77 -14.27 2.76
C ARG A 300 12.45 -14.70 2.12
N HIS A 301 11.32 -14.07 2.46
CA HIS A 301 10.05 -14.39 1.79
C HIS A 301 10.06 -13.94 0.33
N PHE A 302 10.65 -12.77 0.02
CA PHE A 302 10.80 -12.34 -1.37
C PHE A 302 11.62 -13.35 -2.18
N ALA A 303 12.77 -13.79 -1.65
CA ALA A 303 13.60 -14.77 -2.33
C ALA A 303 12.94 -16.15 -2.47
N ALA A 304 12.13 -16.55 -1.48
CA ALA A 304 11.35 -17.79 -1.54
C ALA A 304 10.21 -17.73 -2.57
N GLU A 305 9.55 -16.57 -2.73
CA GLU A 305 8.44 -16.37 -3.66
C GLU A 305 8.94 -16.18 -5.11
N TYR A 306 10.09 -15.51 -5.28
CA TYR A 306 10.71 -15.20 -6.57
C TYR A 306 12.17 -15.68 -6.66
N PRO A 307 12.46 -17.00 -6.68
CA PRO A 307 13.83 -17.52 -6.64
C PRO A 307 14.75 -17.05 -7.77
N ARG A 308 14.18 -16.71 -8.95
CA ARG A 308 14.95 -16.18 -10.10
C ARG A 308 15.45 -14.75 -9.88
N LEU A 309 14.82 -13.99 -8.98
CA LEU A 309 15.15 -12.60 -8.65
C LEU A 309 15.79 -12.47 -7.26
N GLY A 310 15.48 -13.43 -6.38
CA GLY A 310 15.84 -13.51 -4.96
C GLY A 310 17.29 -13.90 -4.66
N GLY A 311 18.26 -13.23 -5.28
CA GLY A 311 19.68 -13.36 -4.95
C GLY A 311 20.03 -12.79 -3.56
N ASP A 312 21.28 -12.41 -3.34
CA ASP A 312 21.67 -11.69 -2.11
C ASP A 312 20.98 -10.32 -2.02
N ALA A 313 20.50 -9.96 -0.82
CA ALA A 313 19.86 -8.67 -0.54
C ALA A 313 20.87 -7.52 -0.46
N ALA A 314 22.09 -7.80 0.01
CA ALA A 314 23.08 -6.77 0.36
C ALA A 314 23.42 -5.80 -0.79
N PRO A 315 23.50 -6.23 -2.06
CA PRO A 315 23.75 -5.31 -3.18
C PRO A 315 22.62 -4.29 -3.41
N TYR A 316 21.37 -4.64 -3.10
CA TYR A 316 20.20 -3.79 -3.39
C TYR A 316 20.20 -2.50 -2.57
N GLY A 317 20.71 -2.54 -1.34
CA GLY A 317 20.82 -1.32 -0.52
C GLY A 317 21.75 -0.29 -1.12
N ARG A 318 22.97 -0.70 -1.49
CA ARG A 318 23.93 0.21 -2.13
C ARG A 318 23.40 0.75 -3.45
N ARG A 319 22.84 -0.11 -4.30
CA ARG A 319 22.20 0.30 -5.56
C ARG A 319 21.11 1.34 -5.34
N LEU A 320 20.25 1.15 -4.34
CA LEU A 320 19.19 2.11 -4.02
C LEU A 320 19.78 3.47 -3.61
N THR A 321 20.72 3.47 -2.66
CA THR A 321 21.34 4.72 -2.19
C THR A 321 22.09 5.45 -3.30
N ASP A 322 22.85 4.74 -4.13
CA ASP A 322 23.61 5.32 -5.23
C ASP A 322 22.65 5.94 -6.28
N ALA A 323 21.59 5.22 -6.65
CA ALA A 323 20.60 5.69 -7.61
C ALA A 323 19.79 6.89 -7.08
N LEU A 324 19.56 6.96 -5.78
CA LEU A 324 18.82 8.06 -5.15
C LEU A 324 19.67 9.29 -4.81
N ALA A 325 21.00 9.22 -4.86
CA ALA A 325 21.87 10.35 -4.53
C ALA A 325 21.45 11.67 -5.23
N PRO A 326 21.11 11.69 -6.54
CA PRO A 326 20.66 12.91 -7.23
C PRO A 326 19.32 13.49 -6.75
N THR A 327 18.55 12.74 -5.96
CA THR A 327 17.31 13.20 -5.30
C THR A 327 17.64 14.18 -4.18
N PHE A 328 18.73 13.93 -3.45
CA PHE A 328 19.11 14.69 -2.26
C PHE A 328 20.15 15.78 -2.55
N ASP A 329 20.66 15.84 -3.78
CA ASP A 329 21.62 16.87 -4.21
C ASP A 329 21.02 18.28 -4.09
N GLY A 330 21.74 19.15 -3.38
CA GLY A 330 21.31 20.54 -3.16
C GLY A 330 20.18 20.70 -2.15
N ALA A 331 19.70 19.62 -1.52
CA ALA A 331 18.71 19.72 -0.45
C ALA A 331 19.25 20.54 0.74
N PRO A 332 18.40 21.35 1.39
CA PRO A 332 18.77 22.01 2.64
C PRO A 332 19.19 20.99 3.70
N ARG A 333 19.94 21.44 4.72
CA ARG A 333 20.43 20.59 5.82
C ARG A 333 20.00 21.15 7.18
N GLY A 334 19.94 20.28 8.18
CA GLY A 334 19.60 20.67 9.55
C GLY A 334 18.20 21.31 9.67
N ALA A 335 18.09 22.42 10.39
CA ALA A 335 16.81 23.11 10.59
C ALA A 335 16.16 23.56 9.27
N ALA A 336 16.95 24.05 8.31
CA ALA A 336 16.43 24.49 7.01
C ALA A 336 15.78 23.35 6.22
N LEU A 337 16.20 22.10 6.43
CA LEU A 337 15.56 20.94 5.82
C LEU A 337 14.16 20.73 6.37
N ARG A 338 14.00 20.82 7.70
CA ARG A 338 12.68 20.68 8.34
C ARG A 338 11.72 21.77 7.88
N ASP A 339 12.18 23.01 7.80
CA ASP A 339 11.35 24.14 7.33
C ASP A 339 10.90 23.94 5.88
N TRP A 340 11.81 23.51 4.99
CA TRP A 340 11.49 23.20 3.61
C TRP A 340 10.55 21.98 3.48
N TRP A 341 10.77 20.96 4.31
CA TRP A 341 9.98 19.74 4.35
C TRP A 341 8.54 20.02 4.80
N MET A 342 8.34 20.88 5.79
CA MET A 342 7.02 21.21 6.30
C MET A 342 6.32 22.34 5.53
N ALA A 343 7.00 22.99 4.59
CA ALA A 343 6.51 24.19 3.92
C ALA A 343 5.08 24.07 3.34
N PRO A 344 4.67 22.96 2.67
CA PRO A 344 3.30 22.81 2.16
C PRO A 344 2.25 22.84 3.28
N TRP A 345 2.49 22.11 4.37
CA TRP A 345 1.61 22.09 5.54
C TRP A 345 1.57 23.45 6.23
N LEU A 346 2.71 24.10 6.39
CA LEU A 346 2.75 25.44 7.00
C LEU A 346 1.95 26.47 6.20
N ALA A 347 1.95 26.38 4.87
CA ALA A 347 1.10 27.23 4.04
C ALA A 347 -0.38 26.93 4.28
N GLU A 348 -0.78 25.66 4.20
CA GLU A 348 -2.16 25.22 4.42
C GLU A 348 -2.70 25.61 5.81
N TYR A 349 -1.94 25.37 6.87
CA TYR A 349 -2.37 25.68 8.23
C TYR A 349 -2.39 27.17 8.53
N ARG A 350 -1.60 27.99 7.83
CA ARG A 350 -1.74 29.46 7.89
C ARG A 350 -3.07 29.90 7.30
N GLU A 351 -3.47 29.37 6.15
CA GLU A 351 -4.78 29.67 5.55
C GLU A 351 -5.95 29.26 6.47
N VAL A 352 -5.85 28.10 7.11
CA VAL A 352 -6.84 27.66 8.11
C VAL A 352 -6.89 28.63 9.28
N HIS A 353 -5.73 29.05 9.82
CA HIS A 353 -5.66 30.01 10.92
C HIS A 353 -6.25 31.37 10.53
N GLU A 354 -5.96 31.86 9.32
CA GLU A 354 -6.50 33.12 8.81
C GLU A 354 -8.02 33.08 8.66
N ARG A 355 -8.57 31.94 8.21
CA ARG A 355 -10.01 31.76 7.99
C ARG A 355 -10.80 31.44 9.24
N GLU A 356 -10.26 30.60 10.13
CA GLU A 356 -10.99 29.95 11.23
C GLU A 356 -10.41 30.28 12.62
N GLY A 357 -9.35 31.09 12.67
CA GLY A 357 -8.65 31.45 13.90
C GLY A 357 -7.90 30.28 14.53
N MET A 358 -7.32 30.53 15.73
CA MET A 358 -6.54 29.54 16.45
C MET A 358 -7.36 28.30 16.82
N THR A 359 -8.63 28.45 17.21
CA THR A 359 -9.49 27.30 17.53
C THR A 359 -9.77 26.42 16.31
N GLY A 360 -9.96 27.01 15.12
CA GLY A 360 -10.09 26.24 13.88
C GLY A 360 -8.81 25.46 13.55
N LEU A 361 -7.66 26.14 13.66
CA LEU A 361 -6.35 25.52 13.50
C LEU A 361 -6.14 24.33 14.46
N GLN A 362 -6.38 24.51 15.76
CA GLN A 362 -6.18 23.45 16.75
C GLN A 362 -7.13 22.26 16.53
N LYS A 363 -8.39 22.50 16.17
CA LYS A 363 -9.33 21.42 15.80
C LYS A 363 -8.82 20.61 14.62
N ARG A 364 -8.29 21.29 13.60
CA ARG A 364 -7.74 20.63 12.42
C ARG A 364 -6.49 19.82 12.74
N LEU A 365 -5.55 20.41 13.47
CA LEU A 365 -4.33 19.72 13.92
C LEU A 365 -4.64 18.51 14.81
N ALA A 366 -5.64 18.60 15.70
CA ALA A 366 -6.04 17.49 16.55
C ALA A 366 -6.68 16.33 15.77
N ALA A 367 -7.30 16.60 14.63
CA ALA A 367 -7.92 15.60 13.77
C ALA A 367 -6.91 14.93 12.81
N GLU A 368 -5.89 15.67 12.36
CA GLU A 368 -5.00 15.25 11.26
C GLU A 368 -3.58 14.90 11.72
N THR A 369 -3.17 15.31 12.93
CA THR A 369 -1.77 15.22 13.37
C THR A 369 -1.63 14.71 14.82
N GLY A 370 -0.40 14.66 15.32
CA GLY A 370 -0.08 14.40 16.72
C GLY A 370 0.38 15.64 17.47
N PRO A 371 0.35 15.63 18.82
CA PRO A 371 0.74 16.78 19.64
C PRO A 371 2.10 17.42 19.30
N PRO A 372 3.20 16.67 19.04
CA PRO A 372 4.49 17.29 18.74
C PRO A 372 4.45 18.12 17.45
N VAL A 373 3.75 17.62 16.43
CA VAL A 373 3.58 18.29 15.14
C VAL A 373 2.74 19.55 15.31
N ALA A 374 1.67 19.47 16.11
CA ALA A 374 0.79 20.60 16.38
C ALA A 374 1.52 21.75 17.08
N VAL A 375 2.41 21.46 18.04
CA VAL A 375 3.25 22.48 18.70
C VAL A 375 4.12 23.20 17.68
N VAL A 376 4.83 22.44 16.84
CA VAL A 376 5.71 23.00 15.80
C VAL A 376 4.93 23.87 14.82
N ILE A 377 3.80 23.38 14.30
CA ILE A 377 2.98 24.14 13.35
C ILE A 377 2.42 25.40 14.00
N THR A 378 1.88 25.30 15.22
CA THR A 378 1.34 26.45 15.96
C THR A 378 2.40 27.54 16.14
N ARG A 379 3.62 27.14 16.54
CA ARG A 379 4.77 28.05 16.66
C ARG A 379 5.11 28.73 15.33
N HIS A 380 5.14 27.96 14.23
CA HIS A 380 5.46 28.50 12.91
C HIS A 380 4.37 29.42 12.33
N VAL A 381 3.10 29.16 12.65
CA VAL A 381 1.98 30.02 12.27
C VAL A 381 2.03 31.36 13.03
N LEU A 382 2.36 31.33 14.32
CA LEU A 382 2.47 32.54 15.16
C LEU A 382 3.80 33.30 15.00
N GLY A 383 4.79 32.66 14.37
CA GLY A 383 6.12 33.19 14.18
C GLY A 383 7.09 32.67 15.25
N PRO A 384 8.14 31.92 14.87
CA PRO A 384 9.12 31.34 15.79
C PRO A 384 9.83 32.34 16.73
N GLY A 385 9.89 33.63 16.35
CA GLY A 385 10.46 34.70 17.17
C GLY A 385 9.47 35.37 18.15
N ARG A 386 8.18 35.03 18.09
CA ARG A 386 7.12 35.59 18.95
C ARG A 386 6.45 34.54 19.85
N CYS A 387 6.61 33.26 19.50
CA CYS A 387 6.02 32.14 20.19
C CYS A 387 7.12 31.12 20.47
N SER A 388 7.42 30.89 21.75
CA SER A 388 8.32 29.81 22.16
C SER A 388 7.62 28.44 21.97
N PRO A 389 8.38 27.34 21.92
CA PRO A 389 7.79 25.99 21.97
C PRO A 389 6.86 25.80 23.19
N GLU A 390 7.21 26.38 24.34
CA GLU A 390 6.40 26.35 25.55
C GLU A 390 5.09 27.12 25.40
N ASP A 391 5.11 28.28 24.74
CA ASP A 391 3.90 29.06 24.45
C ASP A 391 2.97 28.28 23.51
N ALA A 392 3.51 27.70 22.43
CA ALA A 392 2.74 26.90 21.49
C ALA A 392 2.14 25.66 22.16
N LEU A 393 2.89 25.00 23.05
CA LEU A 393 2.40 23.90 23.86
C LEU A 393 1.28 24.34 24.81
N ALA A 394 1.40 25.50 25.47
CA ALA A 394 0.35 26.04 26.33
C ALA A 394 -0.94 26.33 25.55
N ILE A 395 -0.83 26.87 24.33
CA ILE A 395 -1.97 27.11 23.43
C ILE A 395 -2.66 25.78 23.08
N MET A 396 -1.88 24.76 22.69
CA MET A 396 -2.41 23.43 22.36
C MET A 396 -3.13 22.80 23.56
N LEU A 397 -2.51 22.82 24.75
CA LEU A 397 -3.07 22.23 25.97
C LEU A 397 -4.33 22.96 26.48
N ALA A 398 -4.49 24.24 26.15
CA ALA A 398 -5.66 25.03 26.51
C ALA A 398 -6.86 24.78 25.58
N ASP A 399 -6.64 24.25 24.37
CA ASP A 399 -7.74 24.01 23.42
C ASP A 399 -8.47 22.68 23.70
N PRO A 400 -9.82 22.70 23.83
CA PRO A 400 -10.60 21.49 24.11
C PRO A 400 -10.42 20.35 23.11
N ALA A 401 -10.00 20.62 21.87
CA ALA A 401 -9.75 19.60 20.85
C ALA A 401 -8.70 18.56 21.30
N TRP A 402 -7.77 18.96 22.17
CA TRP A 402 -6.69 18.10 22.67
C TRP A 402 -7.03 17.37 23.97
N SER A 403 -8.25 17.48 24.49
CA SER A 403 -8.67 16.87 25.76
C SER A 403 -8.32 15.37 25.91
N PRO A 404 -8.44 14.52 24.87
CA PRO A 404 -8.01 13.12 24.97
C PRO A 404 -6.51 12.97 25.29
N TRP A 405 -5.69 13.79 24.64
CA TRP A 405 -4.24 13.81 24.83
C TRP A 405 -3.84 14.39 26.18
N VAL A 406 -4.46 15.48 26.62
CA VAL A 406 -4.17 16.10 27.94
C VAL A 406 -4.32 15.07 29.07
N LYS A 407 -5.37 14.25 29.04
CA LYS A 407 -5.60 13.19 30.03
C LYS A 407 -4.49 12.13 30.06
N ILE A 408 -3.89 11.82 28.90
CA ILE A 408 -2.74 10.91 28.81
C ILE A 408 -1.51 11.56 29.44
N TYR A 409 -1.24 12.82 29.11
CA TYR A 409 -0.11 13.58 29.64
C TYR A 409 -0.18 13.87 31.14
N GLU A 410 -1.39 14.00 31.71
CA GLU A 410 -1.58 14.12 33.17
C GLU A 410 -1.23 12.82 33.90
N ARG A 411 -1.45 11.67 33.27
CA ARG A 411 -1.11 10.35 33.83
C ARG A 411 0.38 10.02 33.69
N GLN A 412 1.11 10.68 32.78
CA GLN A 412 2.52 10.44 32.50
C GLN A 412 3.32 11.76 32.37
N PRO A 413 3.63 12.45 33.49
CA PRO A 413 4.25 13.77 33.46
C PRO A 413 5.66 13.81 32.84
N GLN A 414 6.40 12.70 32.92
CA GLN A 414 7.74 12.56 32.34
C GLN A 414 7.72 12.60 30.80
N TRP A 415 6.63 12.10 30.20
CA TRP A 415 6.45 12.08 28.75
C TRP A 415 6.28 13.49 28.14
N ARG A 416 5.80 14.47 28.94
CA ARG A 416 5.56 15.85 28.50
C ARG A 416 6.83 16.57 28.03
N ARG A 417 7.98 16.41 28.71
CA ARG A 417 9.20 17.15 28.35
C ARG A 417 9.99 16.49 27.21
N GLU A 418 10.00 15.16 27.18
CA GLU A 418 10.85 14.42 26.23
C GLU A 418 10.22 14.29 24.83
N HIS A 419 8.89 14.43 24.70
CA HIS A 419 8.18 14.10 23.46
C HIS A 419 7.38 15.26 22.84
N LEU A 420 7.08 16.34 23.58
CA LEU A 420 6.26 17.46 23.08
C LEU A 420 7.07 18.67 22.61
N VAL A 421 8.31 18.82 23.10
CA VAL A 421 9.24 19.85 22.64
C VAL A 421 10.32 19.13 21.82
N PRO A 422 10.33 19.25 20.49
CA PRO A 422 11.32 18.57 19.66
C PRO A 422 12.74 19.00 20.08
N PRO A 423 13.70 18.08 20.23
CA PRO A 423 15.07 18.44 20.57
C PRO A 423 15.73 19.25 19.43
N GLY A 424 16.28 20.42 19.77
CA GLY A 424 17.00 21.28 18.84
C GLY A 424 16.16 22.34 18.12
N GLU A 425 15.04 22.78 18.72
CA GLU A 425 14.41 24.08 18.43
C GLU A 425 14.85 25.20 19.38
#